data_AF-A0A3G6P9C0-F1
#
_entry.id   AF-A0A3G6P9C0-F1
#
_cell.length_a   1.000
_cell.length_b   1.000
_cell.length_c   1.000
_cell.angle_alpha   90.00
_cell.angle_beta   90.00
_cell.angle_gamma   90.00
#
_symmetry.space_group_name_H-M   'P 1'
#
loop_
_entity.id
_entity.type
_entity.pdbx_description
1 polymer ?
#
loop_
_entity_poly.entity_id
_entity_poly.type
_entity_poly.pdbx_seq_one_letter_code
_entity_poly.pdbx_strand_id
1 'polypeptide(L)'
;MISSCKKEDEGLRNGYFWLYGSGLKDMYGEEAANGISEKWKIKTVHAGGCIIDGELGKKINRANKKTLAAITKRYGKGWEAKYDKDIENFAMKSADVMDVLIVNKMFRNKLRDHNIPIDDVDKQVKELNDQGKYEVAVVNSNLKYENKECFKVAVNTKNRTVNLIK
;
A
#
# COMPACT_ATOMS: atom_id res chain seq x y z
N MET A 1 -16.92 27.77 6.37
CA MET A 1 -16.08 26.56 6.30
C MET A 1 -16.62 25.56 7.29
N ILE A 2 -17.40 24.58 6.84
CA ILE A 2 -17.87 23.49 7.68
C ILE A 2 -16.79 22.41 7.61
N SER A 3 -15.86 22.43 8.56
CA SER A 3 -14.94 21.31 8.78
C SER A 3 -15.79 20.12 9.22
N SER A 4 -16.16 19.27 8.27
CA SER A 4 -16.76 17.97 8.56
C SER A 4 -15.64 17.06 9.07
N CYS A 5 -15.32 17.19 10.36
CA CYS A 5 -14.68 16.12 11.10
C CYS A 5 -15.69 14.96 11.12
N LYS A 6 -15.64 14.09 10.10
CA LYS A 6 -16.24 12.77 10.21
C LYS A 6 -15.64 12.15 11.46
N LYS A 7 -16.49 11.84 12.45
CA LYS A 7 -16.12 11.03 13.60
C LYS A 7 -15.31 9.85 13.06
N GLU A 8 -14.11 9.63 13.56
CA GLU A 8 -13.36 8.41 13.22
C GLU A 8 -14.30 7.23 13.48
N ASP A 9 -14.70 6.52 12.42
CA ASP A 9 -15.52 5.32 12.58
C ASP A 9 -14.76 4.39 13.54
N GLU A 10 -15.49 3.76 14.46
CA GLU A 10 -14.89 2.90 15.47
C GLU A 10 -13.93 1.87 14.86
N GLY A 11 -12.62 2.07 15.00
CA GLY A 11 -11.57 1.21 14.43
C GLY A 11 -10.67 1.86 13.38
N LEU A 12 -11.00 3.06 12.88
CA LEU A 12 -10.08 3.90 12.12
C LEU A 12 -9.14 4.63 13.08
N ARG A 13 -7.84 4.49 12.87
CA ARG A 13 -6.79 5.27 13.53
C ARG A 13 -5.95 5.94 12.46
N ASN A 14 -5.91 7.27 12.45
CA ASN A 14 -5.21 8.07 11.44
C ASN A 14 -5.71 7.77 10.01
N GLY A 15 -7.01 7.49 9.85
CA GLY A 15 -7.62 7.19 8.55
C GLY A 15 -7.44 5.76 8.04
N TYR A 16 -6.88 4.84 8.84
CA TYR A 16 -6.72 3.42 8.48
C TYR A 16 -7.29 2.48 9.53
N PHE A 17 -7.83 1.35 9.09
CA PHE A 17 -8.06 0.17 9.92
C PHE A 17 -6.74 -0.54 10.14
N TRP A 18 -6.48 -0.94 11.39
CA TRP A 18 -5.23 -1.63 11.75
C TRP A 18 -5.53 -3.07 12.14
N LEU A 19 -4.99 -4.00 11.37
CA LEU A 19 -5.03 -5.44 11.63
C LEU A 19 -3.68 -5.89 12.16
N TYR A 20 -3.69 -6.66 13.25
CA TYR A 20 -2.48 -7.17 13.89
C TYR A 20 -2.32 -8.65 13.58
N GLY A 21 -1.19 -9.02 13.00
CA GLY A 21 -0.85 -10.41 12.69
C GLY A 21 0.26 -10.94 13.61
N SER A 22 0.36 -12.25 13.66
CA SER A 22 1.47 -12.97 14.29
C SER A 22 1.90 -14.12 13.39
N GLY A 23 3.15 -14.55 13.48
CA GLY A 23 3.68 -15.67 12.68
C GLY A 23 4.94 -15.30 11.91
N LEU A 24 5.33 -16.16 10.96
CA LEU A 24 6.43 -15.85 10.05
C LEU A 24 6.03 -14.68 9.15
N LYS A 25 6.97 -13.76 8.93
CA LYS A 25 6.75 -12.60 8.08
C LYS A 25 6.75 -13.01 6.60
N ASP A 26 5.59 -12.96 5.96
CA ASP A 26 5.48 -13.05 4.50
C ASP A 26 5.79 -11.69 3.88
N MET A 27 6.99 -11.54 3.32
CA MET A 27 7.45 -10.27 2.73
C MET A 27 6.64 -9.89 1.49
N TYR A 28 6.24 -10.86 0.67
CA TYR A 28 5.47 -10.59 -0.55
C TYR A 28 4.04 -10.17 -0.19
N GLY A 29 3.43 -10.87 0.77
CA GLY A 29 2.13 -10.49 1.32
C GLY A 29 2.16 -9.11 1.99
N GLU A 30 3.25 -8.74 2.67
CA GLU A 30 3.41 -7.41 3.27
C GLU A 30 3.56 -6.32 2.20
N GLU A 31 4.37 -6.54 1.16
CA GLU A 31 4.50 -5.60 0.05
C GLU A 31 3.15 -5.35 -0.62
N ALA A 32 2.42 -6.41 -0.94
CA ALA A 32 1.09 -6.31 -1.54
C ALA A 32 0.09 -5.62 -0.61
N ALA A 33 0.08 -5.96 0.68
CA ALA A 33 -0.80 -5.31 1.67
C ALA A 33 -0.52 -3.81 1.80
N ASN A 34 0.77 -3.43 1.82
CA ASN A 34 1.17 -2.03 1.79
C ASN A 34 0.75 -1.35 0.48
N GLY A 35 0.91 -2.05 -0.64
CA GLY A 35 0.55 -1.57 -1.96
C GLY A 35 -0.94 -1.28 -2.13
N ILE A 36 -1.82 -2.08 -1.55
CA ILE A 36 -3.28 -1.86 -1.64
C ILE A 36 -3.86 -1.08 -0.45
N SER A 37 -3.01 -0.68 0.50
CA SER A 37 -3.45 -0.03 1.75
C SER A 37 -4.18 1.29 1.51
N GLU A 38 -3.87 2.03 0.44
CA GLU A 38 -4.58 3.29 0.14
C GLU A 38 -5.98 3.07 -0.42
N LYS A 39 -6.15 2.04 -1.26
CA LYS A 39 -7.46 1.60 -1.77
C LYS A 39 -8.37 1.13 -0.65
N TRP A 40 -7.86 0.25 0.22
CA TRP A 40 -8.65 -0.39 1.26
C TRP A 40 -8.66 0.35 2.60
N LYS A 41 -7.76 1.32 2.79
CA LYS A 41 -7.52 1.98 4.09
C LYS A 41 -7.29 0.95 5.20
N ILE A 42 -6.67 -0.18 4.88
CA ILE A 42 -6.28 -1.24 5.82
C ILE A 42 -4.76 -1.28 5.89
N LYS A 43 -4.21 -1.31 7.10
CA LYS A 43 -2.80 -1.55 7.37
C LYS A 43 -2.65 -2.80 8.22
N THR A 44 -1.71 -3.66 7.86
CA THR A 44 -1.33 -4.83 8.64
C THR A 44 -0.08 -4.50 9.46
N VAL A 45 -0.05 -4.97 10.70
CA VAL A 45 1.10 -4.81 11.61
C VAL A 45 1.50 -6.19 12.10
N HIS A 46 2.78 -6.50 11.95
CA HIS A 46 3.37 -7.67 12.56
C HIS A 46 3.57 -7.41 14.06
N ALA A 47 2.74 -8.03 14.89
CA ALA A 47 2.65 -7.78 16.33
C ALA A 47 3.24 -8.91 17.20
N GLY A 48 3.68 -10.01 16.59
CA GLY A 48 4.27 -11.13 17.30
C GLY A 48 4.98 -12.12 16.38
N GLY A 49 6.01 -12.79 16.89
CA GLY A 49 6.79 -13.78 16.15
C GLY A 49 6.05 -15.11 15.89
N CYS A 50 6.78 -16.14 15.46
CA CYS A 50 6.22 -17.47 15.19
C CYS A 50 5.61 -18.15 16.43
N ILE A 51 6.12 -17.83 17.62
CA ILE A 51 5.58 -18.29 18.89
C ILE A 51 5.09 -17.07 19.65
N ILE A 52 3.80 -17.05 19.97
CA ILE A 52 3.18 -16.03 20.83
C ILE A 52 2.55 -16.72 22.04
N ASP A 53 2.59 -16.08 23.19
CA ASP A 53 1.87 -16.56 24.35
C ASP A 53 0.34 -16.35 24.19
N GLY A 54 -0.43 -17.05 25.01
CA GLY A 54 -1.89 -17.00 24.96
C GLY A 54 -2.48 -15.63 25.34
N GLU A 55 -1.74 -14.79 26.07
CA GLU A 55 -2.20 -13.44 26.43
C GLU A 55 -2.09 -12.50 25.23
N LEU A 56 -0.94 -12.50 24.54
CA LEU A 56 -0.70 -11.76 23.33
C LEU A 56 -1.68 -12.17 22.22
N GLY A 57 -1.90 -13.47 22.03
CA GLY A 57 -2.90 -13.97 21.08
C GLY A 57 -4.31 -13.46 21.39
N LYS A 58 -4.72 -13.45 22.67
CA LYS A 58 -6.02 -12.88 23.09
C LYS A 58 -6.11 -11.38 22.82
N LYS A 59 -5.04 -10.62 23.05
CA LYS A 59 -4.98 -9.17 22.78
C LYS A 59 -5.15 -8.89 21.28
N ILE A 60 -4.41 -9.61 20.42
CA ILE A 60 -4.52 -9.51 18.96
C ILE A 60 -5.94 -9.82 18.49
N ASN A 61 -6.51 -10.94 18.94
CA ASN A 61 -7.86 -11.35 18.54
C ASN A 61 -8.94 -10.34 18.97
N ARG A 62 -8.83 -9.78 20.18
CA ARG A 62 -9.76 -8.75 20.66
C ARG A 62 -9.65 -7.46 19.83
N ALA A 63 -8.43 -7.01 19.54
CA ALA A 63 -8.20 -5.83 18.70
C ALA A 63 -8.78 -6.04 17.29
N ASN A 64 -8.43 -7.17 16.67
CA ASN A 64 -8.90 -7.49 15.31
C ASN A 64 -10.41 -7.68 15.24
N LYS A 65 -11.06 -8.28 16.24
CA LYS A 65 -12.52 -8.49 16.23
C LYS A 65 -13.29 -7.18 16.04
N LYS A 66 -12.88 -6.11 16.74
CA LYS A 66 -13.52 -4.79 16.60
C LYS A 66 -13.23 -4.18 15.22
N THR A 67 -11.97 -4.23 14.79
CA THR A 67 -11.55 -3.70 13.49
C THR A 67 -12.26 -4.41 12.32
N LEU A 68 -12.32 -5.75 12.33
CA LEU A 68 -12.96 -6.54 11.29
C LEU A 68 -14.46 -6.22 11.18
N ALA A 69 -15.17 -6.07 12.29
CA ALA A 69 -16.56 -5.65 12.27
C ALA A 69 -16.75 -4.27 11.62
N ALA A 70 -15.83 -3.33 11.87
CA ALA A 70 -15.86 -2.01 11.25
C ALA A 70 -15.53 -2.04 9.75
N ILE A 71 -14.58 -2.88 9.34
CA ILE A 71 -14.25 -3.12 7.93
C ILE A 71 -15.48 -3.73 7.22
N THR A 72 -16.10 -4.77 7.77
CA THR A 72 -17.32 -5.38 7.21
C THR A 72 -18.46 -4.37 7.10
N LYS A 73 -18.62 -3.48 8.08
CA LYS A 73 -19.62 -2.40 8.01
C LYS A 73 -19.35 -1.44 6.86
N ARG A 74 -18.08 -1.15 6.56
CA ARG A 74 -17.68 -0.22 5.49
C ARG A 74 -17.73 -0.84 4.10
N TYR A 75 -17.21 -2.04 3.94
CA TYR A 75 -17.02 -2.69 2.62
C TYR A 75 -18.08 -3.76 2.30
N GLY A 76 -18.94 -4.09 3.26
CA GLY A 76 -19.96 -5.14 3.13
C GLY A 76 -19.41 -6.54 3.40
N LYS A 77 -20.30 -7.53 3.38
CA LYS A 77 -19.93 -8.94 3.51
C LYS A 77 -19.13 -9.40 2.28
N GLY A 78 -18.15 -10.28 2.50
CA GLY A 78 -17.29 -10.82 1.43
C GLY A 78 -16.22 -9.84 0.95
N TRP A 79 -15.91 -8.82 1.75
CA TRP A 79 -14.79 -7.91 1.46
C TRP A 79 -13.45 -8.64 1.57
N GLU A 80 -13.36 -9.63 2.46
CA GLU A 80 -12.16 -10.44 2.72
C GLU A 80 -11.66 -11.07 1.41
N ALA A 81 -12.56 -11.78 0.70
CA ALA A 81 -12.21 -12.43 -0.57
C ALA A 81 -11.78 -11.44 -1.67
N LYS A 82 -12.32 -10.21 -1.65
CA LYS A 82 -11.91 -9.16 -2.60
C LYS A 82 -10.54 -8.57 -2.23
N TYR A 83 -10.31 -8.38 -0.94
CA TYR A 83 -9.03 -7.92 -0.41
C TYR A 83 -7.93 -8.94 -0.71
N ASP A 84 -8.16 -10.22 -0.41
CA ASP A 84 -7.21 -11.31 -0.68
C ASP A 84 -6.91 -11.42 -2.18
N LYS A 85 -7.94 -11.31 -3.03
CA LYS A 85 -7.75 -11.26 -4.48
C LYS A 85 -6.91 -10.06 -4.93
N ASP A 86 -7.06 -8.90 -4.30
CA ASP A 86 -6.23 -7.73 -4.62
C ASP A 86 -4.78 -7.92 -4.17
N ILE A 87 -4.54 -8.60 -3.04
CA ILE A 87 -3.20 -9.02 -2.59
C ILE A 87 -2.56 -9.93 -3.64
N GLU A 88 -3.26 -11.00 -4.03
CA GLU A 88 -2.78 -11.98 -5.02
C GLU A 88 -2.46 -11.34 -6.38
N ASN A 89 -3.29 -10.41 -6.84
CA ASN A 89 -3.12 -9.75 -8.14
C ASN A 89 -2.15 -8.57 -8.09
N PHE A 90 -1.64 -8.16 -6.93
CA PHE A 90 -0.86 -6.95 -6.79
C PHE A 90 0.42 -6.98 -7.62
N ALA A 91 1.12 -8.12 -7.67
CA ALA A 91 2.34 -8.27 -8.46
C ALA A 91 2.10 -7.99 -9.96
N MET A 92 0.99 -8.50 -10.52
CA MET A 92 0.61 -8.25 -11.91
C MET A 92 0.26 -6.77 -12.15
N LYS A 93 -0.49 -6.15 -11.24
CA LYS A 93 -0.80 -4.71 -11.32
C LYS A 93 0.46 -3.84 -11.23
N SER A 94 1.43 -4.24 -10.41
CA SER A 94 2.73 -3.56 -10.28
C SER A 94 3.54 -3.66 -11.59
N ALA A 95 3.48 -4.79 -12.28
CA ALA A 95 4.05 -4.96 -13.62
C ALA A 95 3.38 -4.04 -14.65
N ASP A 96 2.05 -3.96 -14.68
CA ASP A 96 1.31 -3.05 -15.57
C ASP A 96 1.70 -1.58 -15.36
N VAL A 97 1.94 -1.19 -14.11
CA VAL A 97 2.45 0.15 -13.76
C VAL A 97 3.83 0.37 -14.37
N MET A 98 4.74 -0.61 -14.29
CA MET A 98 6.06 -0.52 -14.89
C MET A 98 6.01 -0.40 -16.42
N ASP A 99 5.12 -1.14 -17.08
CA ASP A 99 4.94 -1.03 -18.54
C ASP A 99 4.54 0.37 -19.01
N VAL A 100 3.84 1.13 -18.16
CA VAL A 100 3.50 2.53 -18.43
C VAL A 100 4.69 3.45 -18.13
N LEU A 101 5.36 3.24 -16.99
CA LEU A 101 6.51 4.05 -16.57
C LEU A 101 7.69 3.93 -17.52
N ILE A 102 8.04 2.70 -17.91
CA ILE A 102 9.20 2.42 -18.75
C ILE A 102 9.07 3.12 -20.09
N VAL A 103 7.90 3.27 -20.70
CA VAL A 103 7.79 3.97 -21.99
C VAL A 103 7.58 5.49 -21.87
N ASN A 104 7.38 6.00 -20.66
CA ASN A 104 7.08 7.40 -20.44
C ASN A 104 8.35 8.28 -20.44
N LYS A 105 8.42 9.23 -21.38
CA LYS A 105 9.58 10.13 -21.56
C LYS A 105 9.86 11.00 -20.32
N MET A 106 8.83 11.52 -19.66
CA MET A 106 8.99 12.36 -18.48
C MET A 106 9.60 11.56 -17.33
N PHE A 107 9.10 10.36 -17.07
CA PHE A 107 9.63 9.46 -16.05
C PHE A 107 11.09 9.09 -16.32
N ARG A 108 11.43 8.70 -17.55
CA ARG A 108 12.82 8.42 -17.96
C ARG A 108 13.76 9.60 -17.79
N ASN A 109 13.27 10.82 -17.99
CA ASN A 109 14.08 12.02 -17.77
C ASN A 109 14.32 12.24 -16.29
N LYS A 110 13.30 12.05 -15.44
CA LYS A 110 13.46 12.15 -13.99
C LYS A 110 14.42 11.11 -13.43
N LEU A 111 14.36 9.87 -13.89
CA LEU A 111 15.37 8.87 -13.51
C LEU A 111 16.79 9.32 -13.84
N ARG A 112 17.00 9.93 -15.02
CA ARG A 112 18.30 10.50 -15.41
C ARG A 112 18.72 11.66 -14.53
N ASP A 113 17.81 12.57 -14.16
CA ASP A 113 18.10 13.67 -13.21
C ASP A 113 18.63 13.15 -11.86
N HIS A 114 18.22 11.93 -11.48
CA HIS A 114 18.62 11.26 -10.24
C HIS A 114 19.73 10.22 -10.42
N ASN A 115 20.32 10.09 -11.62
CA ASN A 115 21.32 9.07 -11.98
C ASN A 115 20.87 7.62 -11.69
N ILE A 116 19.59 7.32 -11.91
CA ILE A 116 19.01 5.97 -11.73
C ILE A 116 18.85 5.31 -13.10
N PRO A 117 19.54 4.19 -13.39
CA PRO A 117 19.30 3.39 -14.58
C PRO A 117 17.87 2.83 -14.60
N ILE A 118 17.27 2.69 -15.79
CA ILE A 118 15.90 2.14 -15.92
C ILE A 118 15.78 0.70 -15.41
N ASP A 119 16.87 -0.07 -15.48
CA ASP A 119 16.93 -1.47 -15.05
C ASP A 119 17.19 -1.63 -13.53
N ASP A 120 17.49 -0.53 -12.82
CA ASP A 120 17.86 -0.49 -11.39
C ASP A 120 16.88 0.39 -10.58
N VAL A 121 15.61 0.40 -10.99
CA VAL A 121 14.58 1.24 -10.36
C VAL A 121 13.96 0.50 -9.17
N ASP A 122 14.46 0.83 -7.97
CA ASP A 122 13.75 0.55 -6.73
C ASP A 122 12.52 1.46 -6.59
N LYS A 123 11.38 0.88 -6.21
CA LYS A 123 10.11 1.61 -6.15
C LYS A 123 9.15 1.05 -5.12
N GLN A 124 8.21 1.89 -4.70
CA GLN A 124 7.03 1.50 -3.94
C GLN A 124 5.79 1.90 -4.73
N VAL A 125 4.94 0.92 -5.06
CA VAL A 125 3.69 1.14 -5.79
C VAL A 125 2.53 1.12 -4.81
N LYS A 126 1.62 2.10 -4.90
CA LYS A 126 0.39 2.16 -4.12
C LYS A 126 -0.82 2.27 -5.04
N GLU A 127 -1.73 1.29 -4.98
CA GLU A 127 -3.02 1.34 -5.64
C GLU A 127 -3.96 2.27 -4.90
N LEU A 128 -4.46 3.29 -5.58
CA LEU A 128 -5.33 4.31 -4.98
C LEU A 128 -6.81 3.94 -5.08
N ASN A 129 -7.20 3.19 -6.13
CA ASN A 129 -8.57 2.74 -6.39
C ASN A 129 -8.65 1.79 -7.61
N ASP A 130 -9.84 1.22 -7.83
CA ASP A 130 -10.18 0.35 -8.96
C ASP A 130 -10.19 1.03 -10.35
N GLN A 131 -9.89 2.33 -10.42
CA GLN A 131 -9.84 3.06 -11.70
C GLN A 131 -8.47 2.95 -12.37
N GLY A 132 -7.56 2.12 -11.85
CA GLY A 132 -6.20 1.96 -12.36
C GLY A 132 -5.32 3.16 -12.06
N LYS A 133 -5.59 3.85 -10.94
CA LYS A 133 -4.78 4.98 -10.47
C LYS A 133 -3.83 4.50 -9.38
N TYR A 134 -2.57 4.87 -9.52
CA TYR A 134 -1.49 4.47 -8.64
C TYR A 134 -0.63 5.68 -8.26
N GLU A 135 -0.07 5.65 -7.07
CA GLU A 135 1.09 6.46 -6.68
C GLU A 135 2.32 5.57 -6.73
N VAL A 136 3.40 6.05 -7.34
CA VAL A 136 4.67 5.34 -7.37
C VAL A 136 5.74 6.26 -6.81
N ALA A 137 6.37 5.82 -5.73
CA ALA A 137 7.55 6.47 -5.17
C ALA A 137 8.79 5.73 -5.69
N VAL A 138 9.68 6.45 -6.37
CA VAL A 138 11.00 5.93 -6.72
C VAL A 138 11.90 6.17 -5.53
N VAL A 139 12.56 5.10 -5.08
CA VAL A 139 13.47 5.14 -3.94
C VAL A 139 14.88 4.79 -4.39
N ASN A 140 15.88 5.27 -3.67
CA ASN A 140 17.27 4.91 -3.89
C ASN A 140 17.84 4.38 -2.59
N SER A 141 18.00 3.05 -2.55
CA SER A 141 18.49 2.32 -1.38
C SER A 141 19.95 2.64 -1.02
N ASN A 142 20.72 3.23 -1.96
CA ASN A 142 22.11 3.62 -1.76
C ASN A 142 22.27 4.98 -1.05
N LEU A 143 21.19 5.76 -0.88
CA LEU A 143 21.22 7.01 -0.13
C LEU A 143 21.32 6.73 1.38
N LYS A 144 22.38 7.23 2.03
CA LYS A 144 22.70 6.99 3.45
C LYS A 144 21.80 7.73 4.45
N TYR A 145 20.94 8.65 4.01
CA TYR A 145 20.08 9.46 4.88
C TYR A 145 18.60 9.05 4.77
N GLU A 146 17.82 9.37 5.81
CA GLU A 146 16.41 8.99 6.03
C GLU A 146 15.46 9.27 4.83
N ASN A 147 15.87 10.10 3.87
CA ASN A 147 15.08 10.43 2.70
C ASN A 147 15.49 9.56 1.49
N LYS A 148 15.09 8.28 1.54
CA LYS A 148 15.32 7.32 0.45
C LYS A 148 14.48 7.60 -0.79
N GLU A 149 13.46 8.45 -0.69
CA GLU A 149 12.57 8.78 -1.80
C GLU A 149 13.19 9.85 -2.71
N CYS A 150 13.32 9.55 -4.00
CA CYS A 150 13.85 10.48 -4.99
C CYS A 150 12.75 11.37 -5.57
N PHE A 151 11.66 10.77 -6.03
CA PHE A 151 10.49 11.47 -6.55
C PHE A 151 9.27 10.56 -6.59
N LYS A 152 8.10 11.18 -6.70
CA LYS A 152 6.81 10.49 -6.83
C LYS A 152 6.13 10.80 -8.16
N VAL A 153 5.40 9.82 -8.66
CA VAL A 153 4.53 9.99 -9.82
C VAL A 153 3.14 9.40 -9.58
N ALA A 154 2.13 10.08 -10.10
CA ALA A 154 0.80 9.55 -10.28
C ALA A 154 0.75 8.82 -11.62
N VAL A 155 0.37 7.55 -11.59
CA VAL A 155 0.24 6.70 -12.78
C VAL A 155 -1.23 6.36 -12.98
N ASN A 156 -1.71 6.43 -14.22
CA ASN A 156 -2.98 5.84 -14.61
C ASN A 156 -2.71 4.80 -15.69
N THR A 157 -2.93 3.52 -15.36
CA THR A 157 -2.64 2.42 -16.28
C THR A 157 -3.64 2.31 -17.42
N LYS A 158 -4.90 2.70 -17.19
CA LYS A 158 -5.96 2.69 -18.22
C LYS A 158 -5.70 3.73 -19.31
N ASN A 159 -5.31 4.94 -18.89
CA ASN A 159 -5.02 6.04 -19.81
C ASN A 159 -3.53 6.10 -20.21
N ARG A 160 -2.70 5.23 -19.65
CA ARG A 160 -1.24 5.20 -19.80
C ARG A 160 -0.58 6.57 -19.58
N THR A 161 -1.01 7.30 -18.55
CA THR A 161 -0.47 8.62 -18.20
C THR A 161 0.39 8.57 -16.96
N VAL A 162 1.39 9.46 -16.90
CA VAL A 162 2.32 9.61 -15.77
C VAL A 162 2.49 11.09 -15.51
N ASN A 163 2.27 11.52 -14.26
CA ASN A 163 2.43 12.91 -13.83
C ASN A 163 3.28 12.97 -12.58
N LEU A 164 4.19 13.95 -12.48
CA LEU A 164 4.94 14.17 -11.24
C LEU A 164 4.00 14.65 -10.14
N ILE A 165 4.19 14.10 -8.95
CA ILE A 165 3.57 14.59 -7.72
C ILE A 165 4.61 15.52 -7.08
N LYS A 166 4.18 16.75 -6.77
CA LYS A 166 5.00 17.76 -6.09
C LYS A 166 4.87 17.63 -4.58
#